data_AF-A0A0M2VD52-F1
#
_entry.id   AF-A0A0M2VD52-F1
#
_cell.length_a   1.000
_cell.length_b   1.000
_cell.length_c   1.000
_cell.angle_alpha   90.00
_cell.angle_beta   90.00
_cell.angle_gamma   90.00
#
_symmetry.space_group_name_H-M   'P 1'
#
loop_
_entity.id
_entity.type
_entity.pdbx_description
1 polymer ?
#
loop_
_entity_poly.entity_id
_entity_poly.type
_entity_poly.pdbx_seq_one_letter_code
_entity_poly.pdbx_strand_id
1 'polypeptide(L)'
;MSALEKLEQQCASLREKVDLIILQPGYDIEQVAILVDQLNQHLCKNEQPKENIDAFAWFLQQNLDWLQATMAKLVSDREAVANSMLQIKKGRQAQHSYGQHN
;
A
#
# COMPACT_ATOMS: atom_id res chain seq x y z
N MET A 1 11.77 24.32 12.62
CA MET A 1 10.97 23.10 12.39
C MET A 1 10.77 22.39 13.72
N SER A 2 9.53 22.17 14.11
CA SER A 2 9.15 21.37 15.28
C SER A 2 9.42 19.88 15.02
N ALA A 3 9.46 19.08 16.08
CA ALA A 3 9.58 17.63 15.97
C ALA A 3 8.41 17.02 15.17
N LEU A 4 7.20 17.57 15.33
CA LEU A 4 6.01 17.16 14.60
C LEU A 4 6.12 17.47 13.10
N GLU A 5 6.55 18.68 12.72
CA GLU A 5 6.73 19.05 11.30
C GLU A 5 7.74 18.16 10.59
N LYS A 6 8.82 17.76 11.30
CA LYS A 6 9.82 16.84 10.75
C LYS A 6 9.23 15.43 10.56
N LEU A 7 8.44 14.96 11.52
CA LEU A 7 7.76 13.67 11.43
C LEU A 7 6.73 13.65 10.29
N GLU A 8 5.94 14.72 10.16
CA GLU A 8 4.98 14.92 9.09
C GLU A 8 5.64 14.84 7.72
N GLN A 9 6.77 15.54 7.54
CA GLN A 9 7.51 15.51 6.29
C GLN A 9 8.08 14.13 5.97
N GLN A 10 8.62 13.43 6.96
CA GLN A 10 9.14 12.07 6.79
C GLN A 10 8.04 11.09 6.39
N CYS A 11 6.89 11.13 7.08
CA CYS A 11 5.76 10.27 6.78
C CYS A 11 5.14 10.61 5.42
N ALA A 12 5.02 11.90 5.07
CA ALA A 12 4.55 12.33 3.76
C ALA A 12 5.45 11.80 2.63
N SER A 13 6.77 11.92 2.77
CA SER A 13 7.73 11.42 1.77
C SER A 13 7.67 9.90 1.62
N LEU A 14 7.49 9.15 2.71
CA LEU A 14 7.34 7.69 2.65
C LEU A 14 6.02 7.30 1.96
N ARG A 15 4.92 7.98 2.29
CA ARG A 15 3.62 7.76 1.64
C ARG A 15 3.69 8.01 0.13
N GLU A 16 4.28 9.13 -0.28
CA GLU A 16 4.46 9.46 -1.70
C GLU A 16 5.30 8.39 -2.43
N LYS A 17 6.39 7.89 -1.81
CA LYS A 17 7.18 6.81 -2.40
C LYS A 17 6.37 5.52 -2.58
N VAL A 18 5.58 5.15 -1.57
CA VAL A 18 4.68 3.99 -1.68
C VAL A 18 3.70 4.20 -2.83
N ASP A 19 3.05 5.37 -2.89
CA ASP A 19 2.07 5.70 -3.93
C ASP A 19 2.68 5.63 -5.34
N LEU A 20 3.92 6.10 -5.52
CA LEU A 20 4.65 6.01 -6.77
C LEU A 20 4.98 4.57 -7.18
N ILE A 21 5.37 3.72 -6.22
CA ILE A 21 5.70 2.33 -6.50
C ILE A 21 4.45 1.54 -6.89
N ILE A 22 3.35 1.68 -6.13
CA ILE A 22 2.10 0.94 -6.39
C ILE A 22 1.36 1.39 -7.66
N LEU A 23 1.79 2.48 -8.30
CA LEU A 23 1.29 2.88 -9.63
C LEU A 23 1.96 2.08 -10.77
N GLN A 24 3.09 1.43 -10.51
CA GLN A 24 3.81 0.68 -11.54
C GLN A 24 3.24 -0.73 -11.69
N PRO A 25 3.05 -1.24 -12.92
CA PRO A 25 2.62 -2.62 -13.13
C PRO A 25 3.71 -3.60 -12.66
N GLY A 26 3.34 -4.57 -11.83
CA GLY A 26 4.27 -5.56 -11.30
C GLY A 26 5.26 -4.98 -10.27
N TYR A 27 4.83 -3.96 -9.51
CA TYR A 27 5.63 -3.34 -8.46
C TYR A 27 6.21 -4.34 -7.47
N ASP A 28 7.38 -3.99 -6.92
CA ASP A 28 8.07 -4.80 -5.92
C ASP A 28 7.34 -4.73 -4.56
N ILE A 29 6.68 -5.82 -4.22
CA ILE A 29 5.93 -5.97 -2.95
C ILE A 29 6.88 -5.88 -1.74
N GLU A 30 8.10 -6.40 -1.85
CA GLU A 30 9.07 -6.35 -0.75
C GLU A 30 9.51 -4.91 -0.50
N GLN A 31 9.74 -4.15 -1.57
CA GLN A 31 10.06 -2.72 -1.47
C GLN A 31 8.92 -1.93 -0.81
N VAL A 32 7.66 -2.20 -1.18
CA VAL A 32 6.49 -1.57 -0.55
C VAL A 32 6.41 -1.94 0.93
N ALA A 33 6.62 -3.22 1.28
CA ALA A 33 6.59 -3.68 2.66
C ALA A 33 7.65 -3.00 3.53
N ILE A 34 8.87 -2.81 3.00
CA ILE A 34 9.96 -2.12 3.69
C ILE A 34 9.58 -0.65 3.97
N LEU A 35 9.00 0.05 2.98
CA LEU A 35 8.60 1.45 3.15
C LEU A 35 7.46 1.61 4.16
N VAL A 36 6.49 0.69 4.15
CA VAL A 36 5.40 0.67 5.13
C VAL A 36 5.92 0.37 6.53
N ASP A 37 6.90 -0.54 6.66
CA ASP A 37 7.55 -0.79 7.96
C ASP A 37 8.27 0.45 8.48
N GLN A 38 9.02 1.16 7.62
CA GLN A 38 9.64 2.44 7.97
C GLN A 38 8.61 3.48 8.42
N LEU A 39 7.48 3.59 7.73
CA LEU A 39 6.38 4.49 8.11
C LEU A 39 5.83 4.11 9.50
N ASN A 40 5.57 2.83 9.75
CA ASN A 40 5.12 2.34 11.05
C ASN A 40 6.12 2.62 12.17
N GLN A 41 7.42 2.48 11.89
CA GLN A 41 8.46 2.83 12.87
C GLN A 41 8.41 4.31 13.23
N HIS A 42 8.18 5.21 12.26
CA HIS A 42 8.03 6.64 12.52
C HIS A 42 6.76 6.97 13.31
N LEU A 43 5.64 6.32 13.01
CA LEU A 43 4.36 6.55 13.69
C LEU A 43 4.34 6.00 15.12
N CYS A 44 4.95 4.83 15.36
CA CYS A 44 4.88 4.13 16.65
C CYS A 44 6.02 4.46 17.62
N LYS A 45 7.21 4.88 17.14
CA LYS A 45 8.37 5.12 18.02
C LYS A 45 8.49 6.56 18.53
N ASN A 46 7.76 7.52 17.95
CA ASN A 46 7.84 8.91 18.41
C ASN A 46 7.06 9.08 19.72
N GLU A 47 7.74 9.66 20.72
CA GLU A 47 7.08 10.11 21.94
C GLU A 47 5.95 11.07 21.58
N GLN A 48 4.76 10.83 22.13
CA GLN A 48 3.61 11.71 21.90
C GLN A 48 4.02 13.14 22.25
N PRO A 49 3.82 14.12 21.35
CA PRO A 49 4.17 15.49 21.64
C PRO A 49 3.32 15.96 22.82
N LYS A 50 4.00 16.33 23.92
CA LYS A 50 3.36 16.91 25.12
C LYS A 50 2.73 18.27 24.82
N GLU A 51 3.14 18.89 23.72
CA GLU A 51 2.68 20.19 23.25
C GLU A 51 1.92 19.97 21.92
N ASN A 52 0.62 20.31 21.91
CA ASN A 52 -0.29 20.25 20.76
C ASN A 52 -0.83 18.85 20.38
N ILE A 53 -1.65 18.30 21.27
CA ILE A 53 -2.37 17.02 21.10
C ILE A 53 -3.29 17.05 19.87
N ASP A 54 -3.98 18.16 19.62
CA ASP A 54 -4.95 18.26 18.51
C ASP A 54 -4.26 18.15 17.15
N ALA A 55 -3.12 18.84 16.97
CA ALA A 55 -2.33 18.71 15.74
C ALA A 55 -1.79 17.29 15.55
N PHE A 56 -1.34 16.64 16.63
CA PHE A 56 -0.87 15.26 16.56
C PHE A 56 -2.00 14.26 16.25
N ALA A 57 -3.19 14.45 16.83
CA ALA A 57 -4.36 13.65 16.53
C ALA A 57 -4.78 13.81 15.07
N TRP A 58 -4.77 15.04 14.54
CA TRP A 58 -5.04 15.30 13.13
C TRP A 58 -4.00 14.62 12.23
N PHE A 59 -2.71 14.72 12.57
CA PHE A 59 -1.64 14.02 11.86
C PHE A 59 -1.85 12.51 11.82
N LEU A 60 -2.20 11.88 12.95
CA LEU A 60 -2.50 10.44 12.99
C LEU A 60 -3.72 10.08 12.12
N GLN A 61 -4.77 10.89 12.15
CA GLN A 61 -5.94 10.70 11.30
C GLN A 61 -5.58 10.72 9.81
N GLN A 62 -4.75 11.68 9.38
CA GLN A 62 -4.29 11.75 7.98
C GLN A 62 -3.50 10.51 7.54
N ASN A 63 -2.75 9.88 8.44
CA ASN A 63 -2.05 8.63 8.13
C ASN A 63 -3.00 7.44 8.09
N LEU A 64 -4.00 7.41 8.96
CA LEU A 64 -5.04 6.37 8.95
C LEU A 64 -5.88 6.42 7.66
N ASP A 65 -6.30 7.62 7.25
CA ASP A 65 -7.08 7.83 6.03
C ASP A 65 -6.29 7.36 4.79
N TRP A 66 -5.01 7.72 4.73
CA TRP A 66 -4.12 7.24 3.66
C TRP A 66 -3.97 5.72 3.67
N LEU A 67 -3.76 5.11 4.84
CA LEU A 67 -3.61 3.65 4.95
C LEU A 67 -4.86 2.92 4.46
N GLN A 68 -6.05 3.41 4.82
CA GLN A 68 -7.32 2.83 4.38
C GLN A 68 -7.48 2.91 2.85
N ALA A 69 -7.17 4.06 2.25
CA ALA A 69 -7.23 4.23 0.80
C ALA A 69 -6.24 3.32 0.07
N THR A 70 -5.00 3.24 0.56
CA THR A 70 -3.95 2.39 -0.01
C THR A 70 -4.30 0.91 0.11
N MET A 71 -4.83 0.46 1.27
CA MET A 71 -5.29 -0.92 1.43
C MET A 71 -6.43 -1.27 0.46
N ALA A 72 -7.40 -0.38 0.28
CA ALA A 72 -8.49 -0.60 -0.66
C ALA A 72 -7.98 -0.80 -2.10
N LYS A 73 -6.98 0.01 -2.52
CA LYS A 73 -6.33 -0.13 -3.82
C LYS A 73 -5.61 -1.47 -3.95
N LEU A 74 -4.79 -1.85 -2.97
CA LEU A 74 -4.05 -3.12 -3.00
C LEU A 74 -4.99 -4.34 -3.02
N VAL A 75 -6.12 -4.28 -2.33
CA VAL A 75 -7.16 -5.32 -2.38
C VAL A 75 -7.76 -5.42 -3.78
N SER A 76 -8.11 -4.29 -4.39
CA SER A 76 -8.62 -4.24 -5.77
C SER A 76 -7.62 -4.83 -6.77
N ASP A 77 -6.32 -4.49 -6.64
CA ASP A 77 -5.27 -5.03 -7.50
C ASP A 77 -5.15 -6.55 -7.35
N ARG A 78 -5.17 -7.06 -6.12
CA ARG A 78 -5.15 -8.51 -5.84
C ARG A 78 -6.33 -9.23 -6.49
N GLU A 79 -7.53 -8.66 -6.42
CA GLU A 79 -8.73 -9.22 -7.03
C GLU A 79 -8.67 -9.22 -8.56
N ALA A 80 -8.14 -8.16 -9.16
CA ALA A 80 -7.91 -8.09 -10.60
C ALA A 80 -6.94 -9.18 -11.09
N VAL A 81 -5.86 -9.42 -10.35
CA VAL A 81 -4.90 -10.50 -10.64
C VAL A 81 -5.58 -11.88 -10.49
N ALA A 82 -6.34 -12.11 -9.43
CA ALA A 82 -7.05 -13.37 -9.21
C ALA A 82 -8.05 -13.67 -10.35
N ASN A 83 -8.79 -12.65 -10.80
CA ASN A 83 -9.71 -12.77 -11.94
C ASN A 83 -8.96 -13.10 -13.24
N SER A 84 -7.81 -12.46 -13.48
CA SER A 84 -6.97 -12.72 -14.65
C SER A 84 -6.43 -14.15 -14.64
N MET A 85 -5.96 -14.66 -13.50
CA MET A 85 -5.51 -16.05 -13.35
C MET A 85 -6.63 -17.05 -13.61
N LEU A 86 -7.85 -16.77 -13.13
CA LEU A 86 -9.02 -17.62 -13.37
C LEU A 86 -9.34 -17.73 -14.87
N GLN A 87 -9.29 -16.62 -15.60
CA GLN A 87 -9.51 -16.61 -17.04
C GLN A 87 -8.43 -17.38 -17.79
N ILE A 88 -7.16 -17.24 -17.41
CA ILE A 88 -6.06 -18.02 -17.98
C ILE A 88 -6.28 -19.52 -17.75
N LYS A 89 -6.70 -19.93 -16.54
CA LYS A 89 -7.00 -21.33 -16.21
C LYS A 89 -8.13 -21.88 -17.07
N LYS A 90 -9.23 -21.13 -17.25
CA LYS A 90 -10.35 -21.52 -18.12
C LYS A 90 -9.93 -21.63 -19.58
N GLY A 91 -9.15 -20.67 -20.09
CA GLY A 91 -8.61 -20.69 -21.45
C GLY A 91 -7.74 -21.91 -21.73
N ARG A 92 -6.83 -22.26 -20.79
CA ARG A 92 -6.00 -23.47 -20.89
C ARG A 92 -6.84 -24.75 -20.90
N GLN A 93 -7.87 -24.84 -20.06
CA GLN A 93 -8.77 -25.99 -20.05
C GLN A 93 -9.52 -26.15 -21.38
N ALA A 94 -10.04 -25.06 -21.94
CA ALA A 94 -10.71 -25.09 -23.25
C ALA A 94 -9.77 -25.58 -24.35
N GLN A 95 -8.55 -25.04 -24.43
CA GLN A 95 -7.54 -25.46 -25.43
C GLN A 95 -7.18 -26.95 -25.31
N HIS A 96 -7.06 -27.47 -24.09
CA HIS A 96 -6.76 -28.89 -23.87
C HIS A 96 -7.92 -29.81 -24.30
N SER A 97 -9.17 -29.42 -24.05
CA SER A 97 -10.35 -30.17 -24.48
C SER A 97 -10.52 -30.23 -26.01
N TYR A 98 -10.12 -29.18 -26.73
CA TYR A 98 -10.12 -29.18 -28.20
C TYR A 98 -8.96 -29.98 -28.80
N GLY A 99 -7.79 -30.01 -28.15
CA GLY A 99 -6.62 -30.76 -28.61
C GLY A 99 -6.71 -32.29 -28.44
N GLN A 100 -7.65 -32.79 -27.63
CA GLN A 100 -7.88 -34.23 -27.42
C GLN A 100 -8.99 -34.82 -28.31
N HIS A 101 -9.68 -33.99 -29.10
CA HIS A 101 -10.78 -34.41 -29.98
C HIS A 101 -10.42 -34.48 -31.49
N ASN A 102 -9.13 -34.33 -31.85
CA ASN A 102 -8.60 -34.55 -33.19
C ASN A 102 -7.53 -35.65 -33.18
#